data_AF-A0A933VI27-F1
#
_entry.id   AF-A0A933VI27-F1
#
_cell.length_a   1.000
_cell.length_b   1.000
_cell.length_c   1.000
_cell.angle_alpha   90.00
_cell.angle_beta   90.00
_cell.angle_gamma   90.00
#
_symmetry.space_group_name_H-M   'P 1'
#
loop_
_entity.id
_entity.type
_entity.pdbx_description
1 polymer ?
#
loop_
_entity_poly.entity_id
_entity_poly.type
_entity_poly.pdbx_seq_one_letter_code
_entity_poly.pdbx_strand_id
1 'polypeptide(L)'
;MKILAPFEKLFTPYALIAFNLAIIFGAGLVGGGTFFAKTGLVHAIAFLFVALIIVRIFSDYAFSDHILKGFLKIQLAFFLFLGFIHIYEYLGLIVFPFNDEVVELSAMGSYLLWILGALLSFEFVFRIYYKKTFLLTAILSVILAVGFAMLLAVNLSSAFAESLSEWLPLAMLASIAVFGIGGILSIRKIRDIMPVFLEYSYYAIPAGILVVLTAFSEYFESTGYLQVFGISQIQNLYISHFLIYAALSLLLIGFGKLKKPRGIYSEM
;
A
#
# COMPACT_ATOMS: atom_id res chain seq x y z
N MET A 1 9.56 24.23 13.00
CA MET A 1 8.40 24.22 12.09
C MET A 1 7.12 24.28 12.91
N LYS A 2 6.37 25.38 12.88
CA LYS A 2 5.08 25.56 13.61
C LYS A 2 3.84 25.42 12.70
N ILE A 3 4.03 25.24 11.38
CA ILE A 3 2.96 25.22 10.37
C ILE A 3 2.16 23.90 10.37
N LEU A 4 2.70 22.82 10.94
CA LEU A 4 2.10 21.47 10.92
C LEU A 4 1.22 21.13 12.13
N ALA A 5 1.15 21.99 13.15
CA ALA A 5 0.36 21.74 14.36
C ALA A 5 -1.14 21.43 14.12
N PRO A 6 -1.81 22.01 13.10
CA PRO A 6 -3.17 21.61 12.74
C PRO A 6 -3.24 20.19 12.14
N PHE A 7 -2.25 19.82 11.32
CA PHE A 7 -2.19 18.51 10.66
C PHE A 7 -1.91 17.37 11.64
N GLU A 8 -1.14 17.62 12.71
CA GLU A 8 -0.90 16.63 13.77
C GLU A 8 -2.20 16.07 14.39
N LYS A 9 -3.26 16.88 14.48
CA LYS A 9 -4.56 16.43 15.00
C LYS A 9 -5.25 15.43 14.07
N LEU A 10 -5.05 15.56 12.75
CA LEU A 10 -5.58 14.65 11.73
C LEU A 10 -4.87 13.28 11.77
N PHE A 11 -3.64 13.23 12.30
CA PHE A 11 -2.85 12.01 12.41
C PHE A 11 -3.11 11.21 13.70
N THR A 12 -4.04 11.66 14.54
CA THR A 12 -4.42 10.90 15.74
C THR A 12 -5.23 9.66 15.37
N PRO A 13 -5.09 8.54 16.11
CA PRO A 13 -5.88 7.33 15.85
C PRO A 13 -7.39 7.60 15.84
N TYR A 14 -7.88 8.46 16.73
CA TYR A 14 -9.30 8.82 16.80
C TYR A 14 -9.78 9.58 15.56
N ALA A 15 -8.98 10.53 15.05
CA ALA A 15 -9.32 11.26 13.83
C ALA A 15 -9.34 10.33 12.62
N LEU A 16 -8.39 9.39 12.52
CA LEU A 16 -8.34 8.42 11.43
C LEU A 16 -9.49 7.42 11.50
N ILE A 17 -9.87 6.96 12.70
CA ILE A 17 -11.07 6.12 12.88
C ILE A 17 -12.31 6.89 12.45
N ALA A 18 -12.49 8.14 12.92
CA ALA A 18 -13.63 8.96 12.56
C ALA A 18 -13.68 9.20 11.04
N PHE A 19 -12.53 9.43 10.40
CA PHE A 19 -12.44 9.62 8.96
C PHE A 19 -12.82 8.35 8.17
N ASN A 20 -12.30 7.17 8.56
CA ASN A 20 -12.67 5.89 7.94
C ASN A 20 -14.17 5.60 8.12
N LEU A 21 -14.73 5.82 9.32
CA LEU A 21 -16.17 5.65 9.55
C LEU A 21 -16.99 6.60 8.69
N ALA A 22 -16.59 7.87 8.60
CA ALA A 22 -17.27 8.85 7.75
C ALA A 22 -17.25 8.43 6.26
N ILE A 23 -16.14 7.85 5.78
CA ILE A 23 -16.05 7.30 4.43
C ILE A 23 -17.00 6.13 4.25
N ILE A 24 -17.03 5.17 5.19
CA ILE A 24 -17.91 3.98 5.12
C ILE A 24 -19.38 4.40 5.11
N PHE A 25 -19.78 5.27 6.04
CA PHE A 25 -21.16 5.78 6.08
C PHE A 25 -21.50 6.59 4.82
N GLY A 26 -20.58 7.42 4.33
CA GLY A 26 -20.75 8.18 3.10
C GLY A 26 -20.95 7.26 1.89
N ALA A 27 -20.10 6.24 1.75
CA ALA A 27 -20.18 5.26 0.66
C ALA A 27 -21.48 4.46 0.69
N GLY A 28 -22.01 4.12 1.88
CA GLY A 28 -23.26 3.38 2.03
C GLY A 28 -24.53 4.22 1.86
N LEU A 29 -24.50 5.51 2.22
CA LEU A 29 -25.70 6.36 2.26
C LEU A 29 -25.88 7.25 1.02
N VAL A 30 -24.79 7.65 0.35
CA VAL A 30 -24.84 8.60 -0.77
C VAL A 30 -25.14 7.87 -2.09
N GLY A 31 -26.09 8.41 -2.87
CA GLY A 31 -26.45 7.87 -4.20
C GLY A 31 -26.86 6.40 -4.17
N GLY A 32 -27.59 6.00 -3.12
CA GLY A 32 -28.07 4.63 -2.94
C GLY A 32 -26.95 3.60 -2.76
N GLY A 33 -25.79 4.01 -2.24
CA GLY A 33 -24.66 3.12 -2.02
C GLY A 33 -23.74 2.96 -3.23
N THR A 34 -24.02 3.61 -4.36
CA THR A 34 -23.25 3.39 -5.61
C THR A 34 -22.44 4.59 -6.07
N PHE A 35 -22.60 5.75 -5.41
CA PHE A 35 -21.98 7.00 -5.85
C PHE A 35 -20.46 6.94 -5.85
N PHE A 36 -19.85 6.39 -4.79
CA PHE A 36 -18.40 6.38 -4.63
C PHE A 36 -17.73 5.49 -5.69
N ALA A 37 -18.32 4.32 -5.97
CA ALA A 37 -17.88 3.43 -7.04
C ALA A 37 -18.03 4.09 -8.42
N LYS A 38 -19.22 4.58 -8.76
CA LYS A 38 -19.52 5.17 -10.09
C LYS A 38 -18.70 6.41 -10.42
N THR A 39 -18.32 7.18 -9.40
CA THR A 39 -17.52 8.39 -9.58
C THR A 39 -16.03 8.14 -9.44
N GLY A 40 -15.60 6.92 -9.09
CA GLY A 40 -14.20 6.60 -8.78
C GLY A 40 -13.66 7.30 -7.53
N LEU A 41 -14.53 7.86 -6.67
CA LEU A 41 -14.15 8.58 -5.47
C LEU A 41 -13.35 7.70 -4.49
N VAL A 42 -13.54 6.38 -4.54
CA VAL A 42 -12.77 5.41 -3.75
C VAL A 42 -11.27 5.50 -4.03
N HIS A 43 -10.84 5.68 -5.28
CA HIS A 43 -9.42 5.80 -5.62
C HIS A 43 -8.84 7.14 -5.17
N ALA A 44 -9.61 8.22 -5.28
CA ALA A 44 -9.21 9.55 -4.83
C ALA A 44 -8.98 9.62 -3.31
N ILE A 45 -9.80 8.90 -2.53
CA ILE A 45 -9.61 8.77 -1.08
C ILE A 45 -8.32 8.00 -0.77
N ALA A 46 -8.02 6.93 -1.51
CA ALA A 46 -6.79 6.16 -1.35
C ALA A 46 -5.55 7.05 -1.60
N PHE A 47 -5.59 7.82 -2.68
CA PHE A 47 -4.56 8.82 -3.01
C PHE A 47 -4.38 9.85 -1.89
N LEU A 48 -5.47 10.35 -1.28
CA LEU A 48 -5.40 11.27 -0.15
C LEU A 48 -4.65 10.66 1.04
N PHE A 49 -4.92 9.40 1.39
CA PHE A 49 -4.18 8.71 2.46
C PHE A 49 -2.69 8.58 2.14
N VAL A 50 -2.33 8.25 0.91
CA VAL A 50 -0.92 8.23 0.46
C VAL A 50 -0.28 9.60 0.62
N ALA A 51 -0.96 10.67 0.20
CA ALA A 51 -0.47 12.04 0.38
C ALA A 51 -0.25 12.39 1.86
N LEU A 52 -1.16 11.98 2.75
CA LEU A 52 -1.02 12.16 4.19
C LEU A 52 0.19 11.40 4.76
N ILE A 53 0.45 10.17 4.30
CA ILE A 53 1.65 9.40 4.69
C ILE A 53 2.92 10.12 4.25
N ILE A 54 2.95 10.65 3.02
CA ILE A 54 4.09 11.41 2.52
C ILE A 54 4.32 12.65 3.41
N VAL A 55 3.27 13.41 3.71
CA VAL A 55 3.35 14.57 4.63
C VAL A 55 3.90 14.14 5.99
N ARG A 56 3.45 12.99 6.54
CA ARG A 56 3.92 12.47 7.83
C ARG A 56 5.40 12.09 7.81
N ILE A 57 5.87 11.45 6.75
CA ILE A 57 7.29 11.10 6.58
C ILE A 57 8.16 12.37 6.57
N PHE A 58 7.68 13.45 5.96
CA PHE A 58 8.39 14.74 5.93
C PHE A 58 8.21 15.58 7.21
N SER A 59 7.10 15.47 7.94
CA SER A 59 6.84 16.31 9.13
C SER A 59 7.74 15.97 10.31
N ASP A 60 8.02 14.69 10.54
CA ASP A 60 8.73 14.20 11.73
C ASP A 60 10.26 14.07 11.56
N TYR A 61 10.80 14.49 10.41
CA TYR A 61 12.22 14.62 10.07
C TYR A 61 13.20 13.66 10.78
N ALA A 62 13.13 12.38 10.41
CA ALA A 62 14.15 11.37 10.68
C ALA A 62 15.22 11.24 9.57
N PHE A 63 15.22 12.10 8.54
CA PHE A 63 16.21 12.06 7.44
C PHE A 63 17.64 12.44 7.84
N SER A 64 17.85 12.91 9.08
CA SER A 64 19.19 13.12 9.65
C SER A 64 19.84 11.83 10.14
N ASP A 65 19.07 10.76 10.34
CA ASP A 65 19.56 9.45 10.79
C ASP A 65 19.94 8.59 9.59
N HIS A 66 21.16 8.04 9.57
CA HIS A 66 21.66 7.27 8.42
C HIS A 66 20.84 5.99 8.15
N ILE A 67 20.32 5.36 9.20
CA ILE A 67 19.55 4.12 9.12
C ILE A 67 18.14 4.40 8.61
N LEU A 68 17.44 5.36 9.23
CA LEU A 68 16.08 5.73 8.84
C LEU A 68 16.05 6.42 7.48
N LYS A 69 17.08 7.17 7.09
CA LYS A 69 17.13 7.86 5.79
C LYS A 69 16.98 6.89 4.61
N GLY A 70 17.70 5.76 4.62
CA GLY A 70 17.59 4.79 3.53
C GLY A 70 16.25 4.06 3.53
N PHE A 71 15.81 3.61 4.71
CA PHE A 71 14.48 3.01 4.90
C PHE A 71 13.36 3.91 4.37
N LEU A 72 13.32 5.17 4.82
CA LEU A 72 12.29 6.14 4.45
C LEU A 72 12.34 6.55 2.99
N LYS A 73 13.53 6.67 2.39
CA LYS A 73 13.66 6.98 0.95
C LYS A 73 13.05 5.88 0.08
N ILE A 74 13.33 4.63 0.41
CA ILE A 74 12.77 3.48 -0.32
C ILE A 74 11.26 3.47 -0.14
N GLN A 75 10.77 3.51 1.11
CA GLN A 75 9.33 3.56 1.42
C GLN A 75 8.62 4.70 0.66
N LEU A 76 9.20 5.91 0.65
CA LEU A 76 8.64 7.06 -0.03
C LEU A 76 8.48 6.83 -1.54
N ALA A 77 9.47 6.23 -2.20
CA ALA A 77 9.40 5.92 -3.63
C ALA A 77 8.23 4.98 -3.94
N PHE A 78 8.03 3.95 -3.12
CA PHE A 78 6.94 2.99 -3.30
C PHE A 78 5.57 3.56 -2.91
N PHE A 79 5.47 4.47 -1.95
CA PHE A 79 4.22 5.20 -1.69
C PHE A 79 3.86 6.16 -2.83
N LEU A 80 4.84 6.88 -3.38
CA LEU A 80 4.61 7.73 -4.56
C LEU A 80 4.09 6.91 -5.74
N PHE A 81 4.71 5.73 -5.96
CA PHE A 81 4.24 4.79 -6.97
C PHE A 81 2.80 4.32 -6.68
N LEU A 82 2.50 3.88 -5.46
CA LEU A 82 1.14 3.46 -5.07
C LEU A 82 0.10 4.57 -5.29
N GLY A 83 0.44 5.82 -4.94
CA GLY A 83 -0.42 6.98 -5.20
C GLY A 83 -0.64 7.24 -6.69
N PHE A 84 0.41 7.08 -7.51
CA PHE A 84 0.28 7.15 -8.98
C PHE A 84 -0.64 6.07 -9.52
N ILE A 85 -0.62 4.85 -8.97
CA ILE A 85 -1.52 3.77 -9.39
C ILE A 85 -2.98 4.10 -9.12
N HIS A 86 -3.31 4.66 -7.96
CA HIS A 86 -4.70 5.07 -7.70
C HIS A 86 -5.19 6.20 -8.63
N ILE A 87 -4.29 7.08 -9.07
CA ILE A 87 -4.63 8.05 -10.13
C ILE A 87 -4.85 7.32 -11.46
N TYR A 88 -3.99 6.36 -11.80
CA TYR A 88 -4.11 5.56 -13.00
C TYR A 88 -5.42 4.75 -13.02
N GLU A 89 -5.81 4.09 -11.92
CA GLU A 89 -7.08 3.35 -11.81
C GLU A 89 -8.28 4.28 -12.03
N TYR A 90 -8.28 5.45 -11.37
CA TYR A 90 -9.32 6.46 -11.56
C TYR A 90 -9.44 6.88 -13.03
N LEU A 91 -8.30 7.22 -13.66
CA LEU A 91 -8.27 7.63 -15.06
C LEU A 91 -8.68 6.47 -15.99
N GLY A 92 -8.23 5.26 -15.72
CA GLY A 92 -8.50 4.08 -16.55
C GLY A 92 -9.96 3.66 -16.53
N LEU A 93 -10.56 3.55 -15.35
CA LEU A 93 -11.93 3.06 -15.19
C LEU A 93 -12.99 4.13 -15.49
N ILE A 94 -12.69 5.41 -15.18
CA ILE A 94 -13.69 6.49 -15.25
C ILE A 94 -13.52 7.38 -16.49
N VAL A 95 -12.29 7.62 -16.95
CA VAL A 95 -12.00 8.65 -17.98
C VAL A 95 -11.68 8.04 -19.34
N PHE A 96 -10.80 7.02 -19.39
CA PHE A 96 -10.20 6.48 -20.62
C PHE A 96 -10.69 5.07 -21.01
N PRO A 97 -11.89 4.68 -20.56
CA PRO A 97 -12.37 3.29 -20.40
C PRO A 97 -11.36 2.20 -20.80
N PHE A 98 -10.34 2.01 -19.98
CA PHE A 98 -9.39 0.91 -20.11
C PHE A 98 -10.05 -0.43 -19.77
N ASN A 99 -9.36 -1.53 -20.06
CA ASN A 99 -9.88 -2.84 -19.70
C ASN A 99 -9.83 -3.01 -18.17
N ASP A 100 -11.01 -3.22 -17.56
CA ASP A 100 -11.18 -3.32 -16.11
C ASP A 100 -10.26 -4.38 -15.49
N GLU A 101 -10.17 -5.58 -16.09
CA GLU A 101 -9.33 -6.68 -15.61
C GLU A 101 -7.85 -6.30 -15.60
N VAL A 102 -7.37 -5.60 -16.63
CA VAL A 102 -5.96 -5.16 -16.68
C VAL A 102 -5.70 -4.06 -15.64
N VAL A 103 -6.68 -3.18 -15.39
CA VAL A 103 -6.58 -2.17 -14.34
C VAL A 103 -6.52 -2.82 -12.95
N GLU A 104 -7.39 -3.78 -12.65
CA GLU A 104 -7.40 -4.55 -11.40
C GLU A 104 -6.09 -5.34 -11.21
N LEU A 105 -5.60 -6.02 -12.26
CA LEU A 105 -4.29 -6.67 -12.24
C LEU A 105 -3.15 -5.69 -11.98
N SER A 106 -3.23 -4.48 -12.55
CA SER A 106 -2.26 -3.42 -12.28
C SER A 106 -2.31 -2.98 -10.82
N ALA A 107 -3.49 -2.90 -10.21
CA ALA A 107 -3.67 -2.60 -8.79
C ALA A 107 -3.02 -3.69 -7.91
N MET A 108 -3.32 -4.97 -8.16
CA MET A 108 -2.67 -6.10 -7.47
C MET A 108 -1.14 -6.07 -7.65
N GLY A 109 -0.66 -5.78 -8.85
CA GLY A 109 0.77 -5.66 -9.15
C GLY A 109 1.44 -4.54 -8.38
N SER A 110 0.71 -3.44 -8.15
CA SER A 110 1.19 -2.33 -7.34
C SER A 110 1.33 -2.68 -5.86
N TYR A 111 0.41 -3.48 -5.29
CA TYR A 111 0.53 -3.98 -3.93
C TYR A 111 1.74 -4.89 -3.76
N LEU A 112 1.97 -5.78 -4.73
CA LEU A 112 3.15 -6.65 -4.75
C LEU A 112 4.44 -5.83 -4.81
N LEU A 113 4.50 -4.83 -5.69
CA LEU A 113 5.63 -3.91 -5.78
C LEU A 113 5.86 -3.15 -4.49
N TRP A 114 4.80 -2.65 -3.86
CA TRP A 114 4.90 -1.95 -2.58
C TRP A 114 5.41 -2.87 -1.46
N ILE A 115 4.92 -4.12 -1.36
CA ILE A 115 5.40 -5.13 -0.40
C ILE A 115 6.90 -5.41 -0.60
N LEU A 116 7.34 -5.56 -1.85
CA LEU A 116 8.75 -5.76 -2.16
C LEU A 116 9.60 -4.52 -1.85
N GLY A 117 9.06 -3.33 -2.09
CA GLY A 117 9.66 -2.09 -1.64
C GLY A 117 9.83 -2.03 -0.13
N ALA A 118 8.83 -2.48 0.61
CA ALA A 118 8.93 -2.59 2.06
C ALA A 118 10.00 -3.60 2.48
N LEU A 119 10.05 -4.78 1.86
CA LEU A 119 11.11 -5.77 2.09
C LEU A 119 12.50 -5.20 1.78
N LEU A 120 12.67 -4.52 0.65
CA LEU A 120 13.91 -3.87 0.25
C LEU A 120 14.34 -2.82 1.28
N SER A 121 13.38 -2.07 1.83
CA SER A 121 13.65 -1.09 2.88
C SER A 121 14.14 -1.75 4.18
N PHE A 122 13.59 -2.90 4.57
CA PHE A 122 14.07 -3.65 5.74
C PHE A 122 15.42 -4.32 5.49
N GLU A 123 15.66 -4.85 4.29
CA GLU A 123 16.96 -5.40 3.92
C GLU A 123 18.07 -4.35 3.93
N PHE A 124 17.78 -3.13 3.49
CA PHE A 124 18.69 -2.00 3.61
C PHE A 124 19.12 -1.82 5.08
N VAL A 125 18.16 -1.87 6.00
CA VAL A 125 18.44 -1.76 7.43
C VAL A 125 19.21 -2.99 7.94
N PHE A 126 18.80 -4.21 7.59
CA PHE A 126 19.51 -5.43 8.00
C PHE A 126 20.94 -5.51 7.47
N ARG A 127 21.25 -4.94 6.32
CA ARG A 127 22.61 -4.89 5.78
C ARG A 127 23.56 -4.15 6.71
N ILE A 128 23.10 -3.08 7.35
CA ILE A 128 23.90 -2.27 8.28
C ILE A 128 24.38 -3.16 9.46
N TYR A 129 23.57 -4.14 9.86
CA TYR A 129 23.87 -5.01 11.02
C TYR A 129 24.47 -6.38 10.66
N TYR A 130 23.92 -7.08 9.67
CA TYR A 130 24.29 -8.46 9.33
C TYR A 130 25.11 -8.61 8.05
N LYS A 131 25.47 -7.51 7.37
CA LYS A 131 26.16 -7.52 6.07
C LYS A 131 25.46 -8.39 5.02
N LYS A 132 24.13 -8.56 5.12
CA LYS A 132 23.33 -9.28 4.12
C LYS A 132 23.27 -8.50 2.80
N THR A 133 23.22 -9.24 1.69
CA THR A 133 22.99 -8.69 0.36
C THR A 133 21.49 -8.41 0.15
N PHE A 134 21.17 -7.28 -0.49
CA PHE A 134 19.82 -6.90 -0.89
C PHE A 134 19.55 -7.20 -2.38
N LEU A 135 20.50 -7.89 -3.04
CA LEU A 135 20.52 -8.07 -4.48
C LEU A 135 19.28 -8.84 -4.98
N LEU A 136 18.87 -9.89 -4.27
CA LEU A 136 17.71 -10.69 -4.67
C LEU A 136 16.42 -9.85 -4.68
N THR A 137 16.13 -9.15 -3.58
CA THR A 137 14.91 -8.34 -3.47
C THR A 137 14.93 -7.13 -4.41
N ALA A 138 16.11 -6.54 -4.65
CA ALA A 138 16.26 -5.52 -5.67
C ALA A 138 15.99 -6.07 -7.08
N ILE A 139 16.56 -7.21 -7.44
CA ILE A 139 16.31 -7.88 -8.74
C ILE A 139 14.82 -8.18 -8.90
N LEU A 140 14.19 -8.78 -7.88
CA LEU A 140 12.76 -9.07 -7.90
C LEU A 140 11.91 -7.80 -8.07
N SER A 141 12.27 -6.71 -7.37
CA SER A 141 11.58 -5.42 -7.50
C SER A 141 11.72 -4.86 -8.91
N VAL A 142 12.90 -4.96 -9.53
CA VAL A 142 13.13 -4.51 -10.92
C VAL A 142 12.35 -5.36 -11.92
N ILE A 143 12.41 -6.70 -11.78
CA ILE A 143 11.66 -7.62 -12.65
C ILE A 143 10.17 -7.30 -12.58
N LEU A 144 9.63 -7.06 -11.37
CA LEU A 144 8.22 -6.72 -11.21
C LEU A 144 7.88 -5.31 -11.67
N ALA A 145 8.80 -4.35 -11.57
CA ALA A 145 8.57 -3.02 -12.13
C ALA A 145 8.50 -3.07 -13.66
N VAL A 146 9.33 -3.91 -14.29
CA VAL A 146 9.29 -4.20 -15.72
C VAL A 146 8.00 -4.93 -16.08
N GLY A 147 7.64 -5.98 -15.35
CA GLY A 147 6.38 -6.71 -15.57
C GLY A 147 5.15 -5.82 -15.41
N PHE A 148 5.16 -4.93 -14.42
CA PHE A 148 4.12 -3.91 -14.24
C PHE A 148 4.06 -2.93 -15.41
N ALA A 149 5.19 -2.43 -15.90
CA ALA A 149 5.22 -1.57 -17.09
C ALA A 149 4.70 -2.29 -18.33
N MET A 150 4.97 -3.60 -18.46
CA MET A 150 4.38 -4.43 -19.52
C MET A 150 2.86 -4.55 -19.37
N LEU A 151 2.34 -4.76 -18.15
CA LEU A 151 0.89 -4.78 -17.88
C LEU A 151 0.23 -3.43 -18.26
N LEU A 152 0.86 -2.30 -17.95
CA LEU A 152 0.37 -1.01 -18.40
C LEU A 152 0.35 -0.89 -19.93
N ALA A 153 1.38 -1.40 -20.60
CA ALA A 153 1.45 -1.39 -22.06
C ALA A 153 0.38 -2.29 -22.71
N VAL A 154 -0.09 -3.33 -22.02
CA VAL A 154 -1.20 -4.18 -22.50
C VAL A 154 -2.49 -3.38 -22.68
N ASN A 155 -2.75 -2.35 -21.86
CA ASN A 155 -3.91 -1.47 -22.06
C ASN A 155 -3.87 -0.63 -23.35
N LEU A 156 -2.74 -0.61 -24.08
CA LEU A 156 -2.65 0.04 -25.39
C LEU A 156 -3.29 -0.78 -26.52
N SER A 157 -3.70 -2.04 -26.26
CA SER A 157 -4.28 -2.93 -27.26
C SER A 157 -5.29 -3.90 -26.64
N SER A 158 -6.54 -3.86 -27.11
CA SER A 158 -7.59 -4.79 -26.66
C SER A 158 -7.24 -6.25 -26.94
N ALA A 159 -6.60 -6.54 -28.08
CA ALA A 159 -6.17 -7.90 -28.42
C ALA A 159 -5.14 -8.47 -27.45
N PHE A 160 -4.29 -7.61 -26.86
CA PHE A 160 -3.35 -8.06 -25.83
C PHE A 160 -4.03 -8.22 -24.47
N ALA A 161 -4.97 -7.32 -24.13
CA ALA A 161 -5.74 -7.42 -22.89
C ALA A 161 -6.53 -8.74 -22.81
N GLU A 162 -7.22 -9.11 -23.89
CA GLU A 162 -7.97 -10.37 -23.99
C GLU A 162 -7.06 -11.62 -24.04
N SER A 163 -5.78 -11.45 -24.33
CA SER A 163 -4.81 -12.56 -24.38
C SER A 163 -4.12 -12.85 -23.04
N LEU A 164 -4.45 -12.09 -21.99
CA LEU A 164 -3.89 -12.34 -20.67
C LEU A 164 -4.32 -13.71 -20.17
N SER A 165 -3.38 -14.43 -19.56
CA SER A 165 -3.64 -15.78 -19.10
C SER A 165 -4.47 -15.78 -17.83
N GLU A 166 -5.49 -16.64 -17.77
CA GLU A 166 -6.41 -16.78 -16.64
C GLU A 166 -5.73 -17.15 -15.30
N TRP A 167 -4.52 -17.72 -15.34
CA TRP A 167 -3.75 -18.06 -14.13
C TRP A 167 -3.04 -16.85 -13.50
N LEU A 168 -2.91 -15.74 -14.23
CA LEU A 168 -2.14 -14.57 -13.81
C LEU A 168 -2.68 -13.92 -12.53
N PRO A 169 -4.00 -13.65 -12.36
CA PRO A 169 -4.54 -13.13 -11.09
C PRO A 169 -4.18 -14.00 -9.89
N LEU A 170 -4.28 -15.33 -10.03
CA LEU A 170 -3.96 -16.28 -8.96
C LEU A 170 -2.46 -16.29 -8.63
N ALA A 171 -1.59 -16.24 -9.64
CA ALA A 171 -0.14 -16.17 -9.43
C ALA A 171 0.27 -14.86 -8.73
N MET A 172 -0.39 -13.74 -9.05
CA MET A 172 -0.18 -12.46 -8.39
C MET A 172 -0.64 -12.51 -6.93
N LEU A 173 -1.84 -13.04 -6.67
CA LEU A 173 -2.33 -13.25 -5.31
C LEU A 173 -1.39 -14.14 -4.48
N ALA A 174 -0.95 -15.27 -5.03
CA ALA A 174 -0.02 -16.18 -4.37
C ALA A 174 1.31 -15.48 -4.05
N SER A 175 1.83 -14.67 -4.97
CA SER A 175 3.03 -13.86 -4.76
C SER A 175 2.83 -12.84 -3.65
N ILE A 176 1.72 -12.10 -3.65
CA ILE A 176 1.37 -11.14 -2.60
C ILE A 176 1.30 -11.82 -1.24
N ALA A 177 0.69 -13.00 -1.15
CA ALA A 177 0.61 -13.76 0.09
C ALA A 177 2.01 -14.18 0.59
N VAL A 178 2.85 -14.77 -0.28
CA VAL A 178 4.20 -15.22 0.06
C VAL A 178 5.09 -14.06 0.49
N PHE A 179 5.17 -12.99 -0.31
CA PHE A 179 5.99 -11.82 0.01
C PHE A 179 5.40 -11.02 1.16
N GLY A 180 4.08 -11.00 1.33
CA GLY A 180 3.40 -10.39 2.47
C GLY A 180 3.78 -11.06 3.78
N ILE A 181 3.81 -12.39 3.84
CA ILE A 181 4.35 -13.14 4.98
C ILE A 181 5.82 -12.79 5.21
N GLY A 182 6.64 -12.76 4.14
CA GLY A 182 8.03 -12.34 4.22
C GLY A 182 8.20 -10.93 4.81
N GLY A 183 7.34 -9.99 4.42
CA GLY A 183 7.29 -8.61 4.92
C GLY A 183 6.98 -8.57 6.41
N ILE A 184 5.93 -9.28 6.84
CA ILE A 184 5.54 -9.38 8.26
C ILE A 184 6.68 -9.97 9.11
N LEU A 185 7.31 -11.04 8.64
CA LEU A 185 8.46 -11.66 9.31
C LEU A 185 9.65 -10.69 9.40
N SER A 186 9.90 -9.91 8.36
CA SER A 186 10.94 -8.88 8.35
C SER A 186 10.64 -7.76 9.34
N ILE A 187 9.39 -7.31 9.44
CA ILE A 187 8.95 -6.30 10.42
C ILE A 187 9.12 -6.83 11.86
N ARG A 188 8.73 -8.08 12.12
CA ARG A 188 8.94 -8.72 13.43
C ARG A 188 10.42 -8.80 13.77
N LYS A 189 11.24 -9.24 12.82
CA LYS A 189 12.68 -9.34 13.01
C LYS A 189 13.30 -7.97 13.30
N ILE A 190 12.98 -6.93 12.53
CA ILE A 190 13.57 -5.60 12.74
C ILE A 190 13.13 -4.99 14.07
N ARG A 191 11.90 -5.26 14.51
CA ARG A 191 11.38 -4.86 15.83
C ARG A 191 12.31 -5.32 16.96
N ASP A 192 12.79 -6.56 16.87
CA ASP A 192 13.58 -7.19 17.92
C ASP A 192 15.06 -6.74 17.89
N ILE A 193 15.53 -6.22 16.74
CA ILE A 193 16.93 -5.78 16.56
C ILE A 193 17.09 -4.27 16.76
N MET A 194 16.06 -3.48 16.45
CA MET A 194 16.13 -2.03 16.42
C MET A 194 14.99 -1.39 17.19
N PRO A 195 15.25 -0.85 18.41
CA PRO A 195 14.22 -0.26 19.26
C PRO A 195 13.41 0.86 18.59
N VAL A 196 14.02 1.59 17.64
CA VAL A 196 13.33 2.65 16.89
C VAL A 196 12.15 2.15 16.04
N PHE A 197 12.14 0.86 15.68
CA PHE A 197 11.04 0.23 14.95
C PHE A 197 10.00 -0.42 15.88
N LEU A 198 10.21 -0.44 17.20
CA LEU A 198 9.33 -1.15 18.14
C LEU A 198 7.87 -0.69 18.02
N GLU A 199 7.64 0.62 18.19
CA GLU A 199 6.30 1.19 18.09
C GLU A 199 5.75 1.15 16.66
N TYR A 200 6.59 1.38 15.65
CA TYR A 200 6.21 1.29 14.24
C TYR A 200 5.64 -0.10 13.88
N SER A 201 6.30 -1.17 14.34
CA SER A 201 5.94 -2.54 14.01
C SER A 201 4.56 -2.96 14.52
N TYR A 202 4.07 -2.37 15.63
CA TYR A 202 2.71 -2.64 16.12
C TYR A 202 1.62 -2.19 15.14
N TYR A 203 1.91 -1.21 14.27
CA TYR A 203 0.99 -0.73 13.26
C TYR A 203 1.30 -1.30 11.87
N ALA A 204 2.58 -1.45 11.53
CA ALA A 204 3.00 -1.95 10.22
C ALA A 204 2.64 -3.43 9.99
N ILE A 205 2.68 -4.28 11.03
CA ILE A 205 2.27 -5.69 10.91
C ILE A 205 0.79 -5.82 10.54
N PRO A 206 -0.17 -5.27 11.31
CA PRO A 206 -1.58 -5.34 10.93
C PRO A 206 -1.86 -4.63 9.60
N ALA A 207 -1.17 -3.54 9.28
CA ALA A 207 -1.28 -2.93 7.95
C ALA A 207 -0.88 -3.89 6.82
N GLY A 208 0.23 -4.63 6.98
CA GLY A 208 0.65 -5.64 6.01
C GLY A 208 -0.38 -6.75 5.83
N ILE A 209 -1.02 -7.18 6.92
CA ILE A 209 -2.13 -8.17 6.85
C ILE A 209 -3.31 -7.59 6.06
N LEU A 210 -3.70 -6.36 6.32
CA LEU A 210 -4.80 -5.70 5.61
C LEU A 210 -4.51 -5.50 4.12
N VAL A 211 -3.27 -5.18 3.74
CA VAL A 211 -2.86 -5.11 2.32
C VAL A 211 -2.99 -6.48 1.65
N VAL A 212 -2.55 -7.56 2.31
CA VAL A 212 -2.73 -8.92 1.78
C VAL A 212 -4.21 -9.24 1.63
N LEU A 213 -5.04 -8.95 2.64
CA LEU A 213 -6.50 -9.16 2.56
C LEU A 213 -7.16 -8.33 1.46
N THR A 214 -6.67 -7.11 1.21
CA THR A 214 -7.12 -6.27 0.09
C THR A 214 -6.91 -7.01 -1.23
N ALA A 215 -5.73 -7.60 -1.45
CA ALA A 215 -5.46 -8.36 -2.67
C ALA A 215 -6.33 -9.62 -2.83
N PHE A 216 -6.73 -10.27 -1.73
CA PHE A 216 -7.74 -11.33 -1.79
C PHE A 216 -9.09 -10.79 -2.26
N SER A 217 -9.50 -9.62 -1.76
CA SER A 217 -10.74 -8.94 -2.18
C SER A 217 -10.70 -8.61 -3.67
N GLU A 218 -9.62 -8.01 -4.15
CA GLU A 218 -9.41 -7.68 -5.58
C GLU A 218 -9.46 -8.93 -6.47
N TYR A 219 -8.78 -10.02 -6.09
CA TYR A 219 -8.85 -11.29 -6.81
C TYR A 219 -10.29 -11.83 -6.91
N PHE A 220 -11.08 -11.71 -5.85
CA PHE A 220 -12.47 -12.13 -5.87
C PHE A 220 -13.37 -11.19 -6.68
N GLU A 221 -12.95 -9.94 -6.89
CA GLU A 221 -13.63 -8.98 -7.76
C GLU A 221 -13.46 -9.40 -9.20
N SER A 222 -12.21 -9.57 -9.62
CA SER A 222 -11.81 -9.89 -10.98
C SER A 222 -12.38 -11.23 -11.47
N THR A 223 -12.56 -12.18 -10.55
CA THR A 223 -13.08 -13.53 -10.85
C THR A 223 -14.59 -13.66 -10.66
N GLY A 224 -15.24 -12.70 -9.99
CA GLY A 224 -16.66 -12.76 -9.67
C GLY A 224 -17.07 -13.89 -8.69
N TYR A 225 -16.12 -14.60 -8.07
CA TYR A 225 -16.41 -15.77 -7.21
C TYR A 225 -17.38 -15.46 -6.06
N LEU A 226 -17.36 -14.23 -5.53
CA LEU A 226 -18.22 -13.85 -4.41
C LEU A 226 -19.68 -13.58 -4.79
N GLN A 227 -20.00 -13.48 -6.09
CA GLN A 227 -21.38 -13.32 -6.56
C GLN A 227 -22.25 -14.54 -6.19
N VAL A 228 -21.66 -15.74 -6.13
CA VAL A 228 -22.33 -16.97 -5.71
C VAL A 228 -22.84 -16.88 -4.26
N PHE A 229 -22.20 -16.05 -3.44
CA PHE A 229 -22.60 -15.80 -2.05
C PHE A 229 -23.49 -14.55 -1.90
N GLY A 230 -23.95 -13.96 -3.02
CA GLY A 230 -24.80 -12.76 -3.03
C GLY A 230 -24.05 -11.45 -2.74
N ILE A 231 -22.72 -11.45 -2.78
CA ILE A 231 -21.92 -10.23 -2.63
C ILE A 231 -21.73 -9.60 -4.01
N SER A 232 -22.21 -8.37 -4.17
CA SER A 232 -22.07 -7.60 -5.42
C SER A 232 -20.64 -7.10 -5.63
N GLN A 233 -20.25 -6.85 -6.89
CA GLN A 233 -18.95 -6.25 -7.23
C GLN A 233 -18.71 -4.93 -6.49
N ILE A 234 -19.72 -4.05 -6.41
CA ILE A 234 -19.62 -2.78 -5.67
C ILE A 234 -19.32 -2.99 -4.18
N GLN A 235 -19.93 -4.00 -3.55
CA GLN A 235 -19.64 -4.32 -2.15
C GLN A 235 -18.21 -4.83 -2.00
N ASN A 236 -17.73 -5.63 -2.94
CA ASN A 236 -16.37 -6.15 -2.91
C ASN A 236 -15.32 -5.05 -3.12
N LEU A 237 -15.56 -4.14 -4.07
CA LEU A 237 -14.77 -2.92 -4.29
C LEU A 237 -14.65 -2.09 -3.01
N TYR A 238 -15.76 -1.90 -2.30
CA TYR A 238 -15.74 -1.18 -1.03
C TYR A 238 -14.99 -1.94 0.06
N ILE A 239 -15.10 -3.26 0.14
CA ILE A 239 -14.33 -4.05 1.11
C ILE A 239 -12.83 -3.89 0.83
N SER A 240 -12.39 -4.02 -0.42
CA SER A 240 -10.98 -3.86 -0.78
C SER A 240 -10.47 -2.47 -0.38
N HIS A 241 -11.23 -1.42 -0.73
CA HIS A 241 -10.84 -0.05 -0.46
C HIS A 241 -10.89 0.30 1.04
N PHE A 242 -11.85 -0.21 1.81
CA PHE A 242 -11.87 0.03 3.26
C PHE A 242 -10.72 -0.68 3.98
N LEU A 243 -10.33 -1.87 3.51
CA LEU A 243 -9.13 -2.56 4.00
C LEU A 243 -7.86 -1.74 3.69
N ILE A 244 -7.74 -1.20 2.47
CA ILE A 244 -6.56 -0.37 2.13
C ILE A 244 -6.53 0.94 2.92
N TYR A 245 -7.66 1.61 3.12
CA TYR A 245 -7.71 2.84 3.95
C TYR A 245 -7.31 2.58 5.39
N ALA A 246 -7.77 1.46 5.96
CA ALA A 246 -7.37 1.04 7.30
C ALA A 246 -5.86 0.72 7.34
N ALA A 247 -5.33 0.02 6.33
CA ALA A 247 -3.90 -0.26 6.23
C ALA A 247 -3.06 1.03 6.16
N LEU A 248 -3.44 1.97 5.29
CA LEU A 248 -2.76 3.25 5.14
C LEU A 248 -2.89 4.11 6.41
N SER A 249 -4.02 4.07 7.10
CA SER A 249 -4.22 4.74 8.40
C SER A 249 -3.26 4.20 9.46
N LEU A 250 -3.09 2.86 9.53
CA LEU A 250 -2.13 2.24 10.44
C LEU A 250 -0.69 2.61 10.08
N LEU A 251 -0.33 2.59 8.79
CA LEU A 251 1.00 3.01 8.33
C LEU A 251 1.27 4.48 8.68
N LEU A 252 0.28 5.35 8.48
CA LEU A 252 0.36 6.77 8.85
C LEU A 252 0.69 6.95 10.34
N ILE A 253 -0.01 6.23 11.22
CA ILE A 253 0.28 6.22 12.67
C ILE A 253 1.68 5.66 12.91
N GLY A 254 2.00 4.52 12.30
CA GLY A 254 3.27 3.82 12.44
C GLY A 254 4.47 4.70 12.08
N PHE A 255 4.43 5.40 10.94
CA PHE A 255 5.48 6.35 10.55
C PHE A 255 5.64 7.48 11.56
N GLY A 256 4.56 7.94 12.19
CA GLY A 256 4.62 8.90 13.29
C GLY A 256 5.25 8.38 14.58
N LYS A 257 5.40 7.06 14.71
CA LYS A 257 6.11 6.43 15.83
C LYS A 257 7.60 6.21 15.58
N LEU A 258 8.07 6.39 14.35
CA LEU A 258 9.51 6.41 14.03
C LEU A 258 10.13 7.72 14.53
N LYS A 259 10.34 7.86 15.84
CA LYS A 259 11.00 9.03 16.42
C LYS A 259 12.51 8.86 16.41
N LYS A 260 13.24 9.99 16.29
CA LYS A 260 14.71 10.00 16.34
C LYS A 260 15.20 9.19 17.55
N PRO A 261 16.10 8.21 17.35
CA PRO A 261 16.72 7.52 18.48
C PRO A 261 17.60 8.52 19.23
N ARG A 262 17.06 9.12 20.30
CA ARG A 262 17.90 9.80 21.31
C ARG A 262 18.55 8.68 22.12
N GLY A 263 19.80 8.32 21.79
CA GLY A 263 20.59 7.39 22.61
C GLY A 263 21.40 6.34 21.84
N ILE A 264 20.99 5.93 20.62
CA ILE A 264 21.73 4.87 19.89
C ILE A 264 23.15 5.32 19.48
N TYR A 265 23.36 6.63 19.28
CA TYR A 265 24.67 7.20 18.93
C TYR A 265 25.39 7.88 20.12
N SER A 266 24.80 7.92 21.32
CA SER A 266 25.54 8.43 22.48
C SER A 266 26.46 7.39 23.10
N GLU A 267 26.35 6.13 22.65
CA GLU A 267 27.10 4.98 23.16
C GLU A 267 27.96 4.29 22.06
N MET A 268 28.08 4.89 20.87
CA MET A 268 29.04 4.51 19.81
C MET A 268 30.10 5.59 19.65
#